data_AF-A0A5M9JQU0-F1
#
_entry.id   AF-A0A5M9JQU0-F1
#
_cell.length_a   1.000
_cell.length_b   1.000
_cell.length_c   1.000
_cell.angle_alpha   90.00
_cell.angle_beta   90.00
_cell.angle_gamma   90.00
#
_symmetry.space_group_name_H-M   'P 1'
#
loop_
_entity.id
_entity.type
_entity.pdbx_description
1 polymer ?
#
loop_
_entity_poly.entity_id
_entity_poly.type
_entity_poly.pdbx_seq_one_letter_code
_entity_poly.pdbx_strand_id
1 'polypeptide(L)'
;MTQLGTGLAVLQEILSSSPNTHLNILCRTPSKLSQFSDKTTYPNINIIKGDIRDLSAVKSTLIDSATNLPVDIIVSSLGMILLRSSTFSMKWSDPSICHDGIRTIFDALSSLEGEYGAENVKTKVIAVSTTGISKKGRDIPFSMIPLYHLGKTPHDDKKKMEEEIIKWAGGGKRWVVVRPSLLVDGEGKKGVVRVGWEIPVVGESSGLGKNGGKGEDRKEIGHIITGARLENGSLRKLSRMAERVSGKDVL
;
A
#
# COMPACT_ATOMS: atom_id res chain seq x y z
N MET A 1 -16.45 -7.51 17.97
CA MET A 1 -15.75 -7.69 16.68
C MET A 1 -14.68 -6.61 16.59
N THR A 2 -13.42 -6.99 16.74
CA THR A 2 -12.26 -6.12 16.54
C THR A 2 -12.08 -5.93 15.04
N GLN A 3 -12.28 -4.70 14.54
CA GLN A 3 -11.99 -4.34 13.16
C GLN A 3 -10.52 -4.65 12.85
N LEU A 4 -10.27 -5.59 11.93
CA LEU A 4 -8.91 -5.90 11.48
C LEU A 4 -8.48 -4.78 10.53
N GLY A 5 -7.38 -4.09 10.85
CA GLY A 5 -6.80 -3.10 9.95
C GLY A 5 -6.28 -3.75 8.67
N THR A 6 -6.35 -3.04 7.54
CA THR A 6 -5.91 -3.54 6.22
C THR A 6 -4.51 -4.13 6.25
N GLY A 7 -3.56 -3.50 6.96
CA GLY A 7 -2.18 -4.00 7.07
C GLY A 7 -2.08 -5.36 7.76
N LEU A 8 -2.92 -5.63 8.76
CA LEU A 8 -2.95 -6.93 9.44
C LEU A 8 -3.52 -8.02 8.53
N ALA A 9 -4.57 -7.71 7.76
CA ALA A 9 -5.12 -8.64 6.77
C ALA A 9 -4.11 -8.97 5.66
N VAL A 10 -3.36 -7.97 5.18
CA VAL A 10 -2.26 -8.17 4.21
C VAL A 10 -1.20 -9.11 4.78
N LEU A 11 -0.76 -8.88 6.01
CA LEU A 11 0.24 -9.71 6.68
C LEU A 11 -0.21 -11.17 6.79
N GLN A 12 -1.44 -11.40 7.25
CA GLN A 12 -1.99 -12.75 7.40
C GLN A 12 -2.05 -13.49 6.06
N GLU A 13 -2.41 -12.80 4.98
CA GLU A 13 -2.44 -13.43 3.66
C GLU A 13 -1.03 -13.76 3.15
N ILE A 14 -0.04 -12.88 3.34
CA ILE A 14 1.33 -13.17 2.92
C ILE A 14 1.85 -14.41 3.65
N LEU A 15 1.61 -14.52 4.96
CA LEU A 15 2.00 -15.69 5.74
C LEU A 15 1.28 -16.96 5.30
N SER A 16 0.01 -16.84 4.92
CA SER A 16 -0.80 -17.97 4.45
C SER A 16 -0.40 -18.45 3.05
N SER A 17 0.00 -17.54 2.17
CA SER A 17 0.34 -17.85 0.78
C SER A 17 1.83 -18.16 0.58
N SER A 18 2.72 -17.54 1.38
CA SER A 18 4.16 -17.65 1.26
C SER A 18 4.84 -17.63 2.65
N PRO A 19 4.79 -18.74 3.41
CA PRO A 19 5.26 -18.80 4.80
C PRO A 19 6.78 -18.57 4.97
N ASN A 20 7.56 -18.76 3.90
CA ASN A 20 9.01 -18.56 3.89
C ASN A 20 9.42 -17.11 3.57
N THR A 21 8.47 -16.18 3.45
CA THR A 21 8.78 -14.78 3.13
C THR A 21 9.39 -14.09 4.35
N HIS A 22 10.50 -13.39 4.15
CA HIS A 22 11.10 -12.52 5.16
C HIS A 22 10.29 -11.23 5.26
N LEU A 23 9.85 -10.89 6.47
CA LEU A 23 8.92 -9.78 6.70
C LEU A 23 9.44 -8.86 7.79
N ASN A 24 9.80 -7.63 7.40
CA ASN A 24 10.06 -6.55 8.34
C ASN A 24 8.82 -5.70 8.52
N ILE A 25 8.38 -5.51 9.76
CA ILE A 25 7.16 -4.77 10.09
C ILE A 25 7.51 -3.60 11.00
N LEU A 26 7.36 -2.38 10.48
CA LEU A 26 7.46 -1.16 11.28
C LEU A 26 6.14 -0.91 12.01
N CYS A 27 6.17 -0.80 13.33
CA CYS A 27 4.97 -0.48 14.11
C CYS A 27 5.27 0.37 15.35
N ARG A 28 4.35 1.30 15.66
CA ARG A 28 4.46 2.16 16.86
C ARG A 28 4.23 1.38 18.16
N THR A 29 3.40 0.34 18.11
CA THR A 29 2.95 -0.42 19.28
C THR A 29 3.05 -1.92 18.98
N PRO A 30 4.23 -2.55 19.21
CA PRO A 30 4.46 -3.97 18.92
C PRO A 30 3.51 -4.92 19.63
N SER A 31 2.97 -4.55 20.80
CA SER A 31 2.01 -5.39 21.53
C SER A 31 0.72 -5.69 20.75
N LYS A 32 0.38 -4.89 19.72
CA LYS A 32 -0.75 -5.18 18.81
C LYS A 32 -0.49 -6.34 17.87
N LEU A 33 0.76 -6.78 17.74
CA LEU A 33 1.22 -7.87 16.88
C LEU A 33 1.78 -9.04 17.70
N SER A 34 1.42 -9.14 19.00
CA SER A 34 1.94 -10.17 19.91
C SER A 34 1.75 -11.60 19.40
N GLN A 35 0.69 -11.86 18.63
CA GLN A 35 0.46 -13.16 18.00
C GLN A 35 1.56 -13.59 17.01
N PHE A 36 2.35 -12.65 16.49
CA PHE A 36 3.46 -12.90 15.57
C PHE A 36 4.83 -12.79 16.23
N SER A 37 4.88 -12.56 17.55
CA SER A 37 6.15 -12.41 18.28
C SER A 37 6.85 -13.75 18.53
N ASP A 38 6.13 -14.88 18.44
CA ASP A 38 6.72 -16.20 18.61
C ASP A 38 7.61 -16.57 17.41
N LYS A 39 8.92 -16.59 17.66
CA LYS A 39 9.94 -16.92 16.65
C LYS A 39 9.97 -18.40 16.30
N THR A 40 9.39 -19.28 17.12
CA THR A 40 9.27 -20.70 16.80
C THR A 40 8.25 -20.92 15.69
N THR A 41 7.12 -20.20 15.76
CA THR A 41 6.06 -20.25 14.73
C THR A 41 6.37 -19.33 13.55
N TYR A 42 6.97 -18.15 13.80
CA TYR A 42 7.23 -17.12 12.78
C TYR A 42 8.70 -16.69 12.75
N PRO A 43 9.63 -17.58 12.34
CA PRO A 43 11.07 -17.30 12.35
C PRO A 43 11.45 -16.12 11.43
N ASN A 44 10.72 -15.92 10.35
CA ASN A 44 11.02 -14.95 9.29
C ASN A 44 10.36 -13.57 9.50
N ILE A 45 9.61 -13.37 10.60
CA ILE A 45 8.97 -12.09 10.91
C ILE A 45 9.87 -11.29 11.84
N ASN A 46 10.21 -10.06 11.47
CA ASN A 46 10.91 -9.11 12.30
C ASN A 46 10.02 -7.89 12.59
N ILE A 47 9.75 -7.63 13.86
CA ILE A 47 8.90 -6.52 14.30
C ILE A 47 9.80 -5.41 14.82
N ILE A 48 9.82 -4.28 14.12
CA ILE A 48 10.63 -3.12 14.44
C ILE A 48 9.72 -2.06 15.07
N LYS A 49 10.06 -1.67 16.30
CA LYS A 49 9.36 -0.58 16.99
C LYS A 49 9.85 0.75 16.44
N GLY A 50 8.95 1.56 15.90
CA GLY A 50 9.29 2.90 15.41
C GLY A 50 8.10 3.66 14.86
N ASP A 51 8.36 4.90 14.47
CA ASP A 51 7.39 5.76 13.79
C ASP A 51 7.74 5.85 12.29
N ILE A 52 6.73 6.03 11.44
CA ILE A 52 6.95 6.15 10.00
C ILE A 52 7.70 7.45 9.63
N ARG A 53 7.70 8.45 10.51
CA ARG A 53 8.48 9.69 10.33
C ARG A 53 9.92 9.59 10.83
N ASP A 54 10.27 8.51 11.52
CA ASP A 54 11.65 8.28 11.94
C ASP A 54 12.41 7.60 10.81
N LEU A 55 13.25 8.41 10.13
CA LEU A 55 14.06 7.95 9.01
C LEU A 55 14.94 6.73 9.38
N SER A 56 15.49 6.70 10.59
CA SER A 56 16.35 5.60 11.04
C SER A 56 15.55 4.30 11.19
N ALA A 57 14.38 4.37 11.83
CA ALA A 57 13.49 3.22 11.99
C ALA A 57 12.96 2.71 10.63
N VAL A 58 12.60 3.62 9.73
CA VAL A 58 12.19 3.27 8.36
C VAL A 58 13.33 2.58 7.63
N LYS A 59 14.53 3.18 7.60
CA LYS A 59 15.69 2.62 6.92
C LYS A 59 16.05 1.22 7.46
N SER A 60 16.04 1.03 8.78
CA SER A 60 16.24 -0.29 9.40
C SER A 60 15.17 -1.31 8.99
N THR A 61 13.95 -0.87 8.69
CA THR A 61 12.88 -1.76 8.22
C THR A 61 13.06 -2.14 6.75
N LEU A 62 13.71 -1.28 5.96
CA LEU A 62 13.97 -1.50 4.54
C LEU A 62 15.19 -2.38 4.25
N ILE A 63 15.88 -2.88 5.28
CA ILE A 63 17.00 -3.82 5.15
C ILE A 63 16.55 -5.18 5.70
N ASP A 64 16.60 -6.22 4.87
CA ASP A 64 16.33 -7.58 5.32
C ASP A 64 17.44 -8.04 6.29
N SER A 65 17.06 -8.37 7.51
CA SER A 65 18.00 -8.81 8.56
C SER A 65 18.74 -10.10 8.23
N ALA A 66 18.20 -10.94 7.34
CA ALA A 66 18.83 -12.21 6.98
C ALA A 66 19.92 -12.04 5.91
N THR A 67 19.69 -11.13 4.95
CA THR A 67 20.60 -10.93 3.80
C THR A 67 21.45 -9.65 3.91
N ASN A 68 21.10 -8.72 4.80
CA ASN A 68 21.64 -7.36 4.87
C ASN A 68 21.50 -6.56 3.57
N LEU A 69 20.52 -6.93 2.73
CA LEU A 69 20.21 -6.24 1.49
C LEU A 69 18.90 -5.45 1.59
N PRO A 70 18.71 -4.42 0.75
CA PRO A 70 17.43 -3.73 0.63
C PRO A 70 16.29 -4.69 0.28
N VAL A 71 15.11 -4.46 0.86
CA VAL A 71 13.93 -5.29 0.62
C VAL A 71 13.43 -5.22 -0.82
N ASP A 72 12.83 -6.31 -1.31
CA ASP A 72 12.27 -6.38 -2.67
C ASP A 72 10.99 -5.56 -2.84
N ILE A 73 10.13 -5.57 -1.82
CA ILE A 73 8.78 -4.99 -1.86
C ILE A 73 8.47 -4.27 -0.56
N ILE A 74 7.93 -3.06 -0.68
CA ILE A 74 7.34 -2.31 0.42
C ILE A 74 5.83 -2.31 0.23
N VAL A 75 5.09 -2.67 1.29
CA VAL A 75 3.64 -2.50 1.32
C VAL A 75 3.27 -1.48 2.39
N SER A 76 2.78 -0.32 1.94
CA SER A 76 2.35 0.77 2.82
C SER A 76 0.82 0.81 2.89
N SER A 77 0.27 0.49 4.05
CA SER A 77 -1.15 0.64 4.37
C SER A 77 -1.37 1.75 5.41
N LEU A 78 -0.60 2.83 5.32
CA LEU A 78 -0.74 3.97 6.23
C LEU A 78 -2.15 4.55 6.13
N GLY A 79 -2.70 4.94 7.27
CA GLY A 79 -4.05 5.46 7.34
C GLY A 79 -4.26 6.31 8.57
N MET A 80 -5.20 7.24 8.45
CA MET A 80 -5.61 8.13 9.53
C MET A 80 -6.68 7.44 10.37
N ILE A 81 -6.60 7.59 11.69
CA ILE A 81 -7.65 7.14 12.59
C ILE A 81 -8.57 8.33 12.87
N LEU A 82 -9.88 8.13 12.71
CA LEU A 82 -10.86 9.08 13.18
C LEU A 82 -10.85 9.07 14.71
N LEU A 83 -10.36 10.14 15.32
CA LEU A 83 -10.53 10.34 16.75
C LEU A 83 -11.97 10.77 16.95
N ARG A 84 -12.74 9.96 17.69
CA ARG A 84 -14.12 10.31 18.05
C ARG A 84 -14.09 11.63 18.82
N SER A 85 -14.41 12.68 18.12
CA SER A 85 -14.75 13.98 18.68
C SER A 85 -16.27 14.11 18.60
N SER A 86 -16.84 14.99 19.43
CA SER A 86 -18.28 15.22 19.67
C SER A 86 -19.20 15.05 18.44
N THR A 87 -20.51 14.86 18.65
CA THR A 87 -21.58 14.75 17.63
C THR A 87 -21.48 15.76 16.47
N PHE A 88 -20.77 16.88 16.66
CA PHE A 88 -20.56 17.95 15.69
C PHE A 88 -19.12 18.17 15.19
N SER A 89 -18.12 17.39 15.60
CA SER A 89 -16.73 17.61 15.17
C SER A 89 -16.01 16.28 14.93
N MET A 90 -15.58 16.03 13.69
CA MET A 90 -14.65 14.95 13.35
C MET A 90 -13.22 15.46 13.52
N LYS A 91 -12.44 14.84 14.43
CA LYS A 91 -11.00 15.12 14.56
C LYS A 91 -10.23 13.93 14.03
N TRP A 92 -9.22 14.19 13.21
CA TRP A 92 -8.36 13.14 12.70
C TRP A 92 -7.08 13.09 13.52
N SER A 93 -6.54 11.88 13.74
CA SER A 93 -5.36 11.71 14.58
C SER A 93 -4.14 12.44 14.06
N ASP A 94 -3.98 12.48 12.74
CA ASP A 94 -2.78 12.97 12.08
C ASP A 94 -3.06 13.27 10.60
N PRO A 95 -3.22 14.54 10.20
CA PRO A 95 -3.73 14.91 8.88
C PRO A 95 -2.75 14.76 7.71
N SER A 96 -1.46 14.48 7.96
CA SER A 96 -0.44 14.36 6.92
C SER A 96 0.33 13.03 6.97
N ILE A 97 -0.14 12.07 7.75
CA ILE A 97 0.60 10.82 8.02
C ILE A 97 0.94 10.02 6.74
N CYS A 98 0.05 9.99 5.75
CA CYS A 98 0.30 9.21 4.54
C CYS A 98 1.31 9.92 3.64
N HIS A 99 1.17 11.24 3.48
CA HIS A 99 2.11 12.06 2.72
C HIS A 99 3.49 12.10 3.37
N ASP A 100 3.58 12.36 4.67
CA ASP A 100 4.86 12.42 5.38
C ASP A 100 5.52 11.04 5.39
N GLY A 101 4.75 9.99 5.67
CA GLY A 101 5.27 8.63 5.74
C GLY A 101 5.82 8.12 4.40
N ILE A 102 5.17 8.45 3.26
CA ILE A 102 5.72 8.06 1.96
C ILE A 102 7.00 8.83 1.62
N ARG A 103 7.10 10.11 2.02
CA ARG A 103 8.34 10.89 1.86
C ARG A 103 9.48 10.30 2.67
N THR A 104 9.25 9.95 3.93
CA THR A 104 10.28 9.29 4.75
C THR A 104 10.71 7.93 4.16
N ILE A 105 9.79 7.15 3.57
CA ILE A 105 10.15 5.94 2.83
C ILE A 105 11.07 6.27 1.64
N PHE A 106 10.76 7.31 0.87
CA PHE A 106 11.58 7.70 -0.28
C PHE A 106 12.95 8.26 0.12
N ASP A 107 13.02 9.03 1.20
CA ASP A 107 14.29 9.52 1.75
C ASP A 107 15.16 8.36 2.24
N ALA A 108 14.54 7.33 2.85
CA ALA A 108 15.24 6.12 3.27
C ALA A 108 15.76 5.32 2.06
N LEU A 109 14.94 5.15 1.03
CA LEU A 109 15.35 4.49 -0.22
C LEU A 109 16.48 5.25 -0.91
N SER A 110 16.40 6.59 -0.99
CA SER A 110 17.48 7.41 -1.56
C SER A 110 18.78 7.29 -0.76
N SER A 111 18.69 7.16 0.57
CA SER A 111 19.86 6.92 1.42
C SER A 111 20.48 5.54 1.15
N LEU A 112 19.64 4.51 1.03
CA LEU A 112 20.09 3.16 0.68
C LEU A 112 20.69 3.09 -0.73
N GLU A 113 20.19 3.88 -1.68
CA GLU A 113 20.77 3.98 -3.03
C GLU A 113 22.18 4.57 -3.00
N GLY A 114 22.44 5.54 -2.11
CA GLY A 114 23.78 6.07 -1.89
C GLY A 114 24.75 5.08 -1.22
N GLU A 115 24.24 4.15 -0.42
CA GLU A 115 25.05 3.18 0.35
C GLU A 115 25.32 1.88 -0.41
N TYR A 116 24.30 1.36 -1.10
CA TYR A 116 24.36 0.07 -1.79
C TYR A 116 24.49 0.21 -3.30
N GLY A 117 24.37 1.41 -3.86
CA GLY A 117 24.29 1.65 -5.30
C GLY A 117 22.86 1.53 -5.83
N ALA A 118 22.49 2.41 -6.75
CA ALA A 118 21.13 2.51 -7.27
C ALA A 118 20.67 1.23 -8.03
N GLU A 119 21.61 0.48 -8.59
CA GLU A 119 21.38 -0.78 -9.28
C GLU A 119 21.03 -1.93 -8.32
N ASN A 120 21.42 -1.83 -7.04
CA ASN A 120 21.16 -2.86 -6.04
C ASN A 120 19.87 -2.57 -5.25
N VAL A 121 19.36 -1.34 -5.27
CA VAL A 121 18.07 -0.97 -4.66
C VAL A 121 16.95 -1.03 -5.70
N LYS A 122 16.45 -2.24 -5.96
CA LYS A 122 15.34 -2.48 -6.92
C LYS A 122 13.96 -2.55 -6.24
N THR A 123 13.78 -1.93 -5.08
CA THR A 123 12.55 -2.04 -4.29
C THR A 123 11.29 -1.58 -5.03
N LYS A 124 10.22 -2.40 -5.00
CA LYS A 124 8.89 -2.05 -5.52
C LYS A 124 8.01 -1.49 -4.40
N VAL A 125 7.40 -0.33 -4.60
CA VAL A 125 6.54 0.31 -3.59
C VAL A 125 5.06 0.09 -3.90
N ILE A 126 4.33 -0.54 -3.00
CA ILE A 126 2.87 -0.73 -3.08
C ILE A 126 2.21 0.10 -1.99
N ALA A 127 1.42 1.11 -2.37
CA ALA A 127 0.74 1.99 -1.43
C ALA A 127 -0.78 1.85 -1.52
N VAL A 128 -1.44 1.68 -0.38
CA VAL A 128 -2.91 1.68 -0.28
C VAL A 128 -3.38 3.13 -0.14
N SER A 129 -4.22 3.55 -1.06
CA SER A 129 -4.85 4.86 -1.14
C SER A 129 -6.37 4.74 -0.94
N THR A 130 -7.15 5.51 -1.67
CA THR A 130 -8.61 5.52 -1.63
C THR A 130 -9.18 5.89 -2.99
N THR A 131 -10.39 5.40 -3.29
CA THR A 131 -11.22 5.95 -4.37
C THR A 131 -11.67 7.39 -4.03
N GLY A 132 -12.28 8.08 -5.00
CA GLY A 132 -12.87 9.41 -4.83
C GLY A 132 -11.90 10.57 -5.02
N ILE A 133 -10.64 10.28 -5.37
CA ILE A 133 -9.57 11.26 -5.55
C ILE A 133 -8.92 11.21 -6.95
N SER A 134 -9.43 10.37 -7.86
CA SER A 134 -8.91 10.30 -9.23
C SER A 134 -9.09 11.63 -9.97
N LYS A 135 -8.05 12.03 -10.72
CA LYS A 135 -8.07 13.22 -11.60
C LYS A 135 -8.73 12.94 -12.95
N LYS A 136 -8.94 11.68 -13.32
CA LYS A 136 -9.43 11.28 -14.65
C LYS A 136 -10.94 11.13 -14.78
N GLY A 137 -11.66 11.38 -13.70
CA GLY A 137 -13.10 11.25 -13.65
C GLY A 137 -13.55 10.61 -12.35
N ARG A 138 -14.86 10.44 -12.23
CA ARG A 138 -15.48 9.87 -11.03
C ARG A 138 -15.23 8.36 -10.97
N ASP A 139 -14.49 7.94 -9.95
CA ASP A 139 -14.20 6.55 -9.61
C ASP A 139 -15.11 6.00 -8.48
N ILE A 140 -16.13 6.77 -8.09
CA ILE A 140 -17.15 6.40 -7.08
C ILE A 140 -18.59 6.43 -7.63
N PRO A 141 -19.51 5.59 -7.11
CA PRO A 141 -20.94 5.73 -7.36
C PRO A 141 -21.50 7.07 -6.84
N PHE A 142 -22.52 7.61 -7.51
CA PHE A 142 -23.18 8.85 -7.08
C PHE A 142 -23.68 8.82 -5.63
N SER A 143 -24.19 7.67 -5.18
CA SER A 143 -24.68 7.47 -3.82
C SER A 143 -23.60 7.60 -2.74
N MET A 144 -22.32 7.47 -3.09
CA MET A 144 -21.19 7.55 -2.15
C MET A 144 -20.60 8.95 -2.04
N ILE A 145 -21.04 9.90 -2.89
CA ILE A 145 -20.52 11.27 -2.90
C ILE A 145 -20.65 11.97 -1.54
N PRO A 146 -21.81 11.92 -0.83
CA PRO A 146 -21.94 12.62 0.46
C PRO A 146 -20.97 12.10 1.51
N LEU A 147 -20.81 10.77 1.60
CA LEU A 147 -19.87 10.13 2.51
C LEU A 147 -18.43 10.54 2.24
N TYR A 148 -18.05 10.64 0.96
CA TYR A 148 -16.69 10.98 0.56
C TYR A 148 -16.35 12.47 0.78
N HIS A 149 -17.34 13.35 0.83
CA HIS A 149 -17.15 14.75 1.22
C HIS A 149 -16.82 14.91 2.72
N LEU A 150 -17.30 14.00 3.58
CA LEU A 150 -16.97 14.00 5.02
C LEU A 150 -15.51 13.60 5.28
N GLY A 151 -14.89 12.86 4.35
CA GLY A 151 -13.50 12.40 4.41
C GLY A 151 -12.47 13.34 3.76
N LYS A 152 -12.78 14.64 3.60
CA LYS A 152 -11.94 15.58 2.85
C LYS A 152 -10.47 15.58 3.31
N THR A 153 -10.21 15.62 4.62
CA THR A 153 -8.83 15.65 5.13
C THR A 153 -8.04 14.38 4.79
N PRO A 154 -8.53 13.15 5.08
CA PRO A 154 -7.90 11.93 4.57
C PRO A 154 -7.72 11.88 3.05
N HIS A 155 -8.69 12.40 2.27
CA HIS A 155 -8.58 12.43 0.81
C HIS A 155 -7.48 13.38 0.34
N ASP A 156 -7.36 14.56 0.95
CA ASP A 156 -6.31 15.53 0.62
C ASP A 156 -4.91 14.96 0.94
N ASP A 157 -4.75 14.25 2.06
CA ASP A 157 -3.51 13.56 2.43
C ASP A 157 -3.15 12.45 1.42
N LYS A 158 -4.12 11.59 1.09
CA LYS A 158 -3.93 10.51 0.10
C LYS A 158 -3.63 11.05 -1.30
N LYS A 159 -4.25 12.17 -1.70
CA LYS A 159 -3.95 12.83 -2.96
C LYS A 159 -2.50 13.32 -3.03
N LYS A 160 -2.01 13.96 -1.97
CA LYS A 160 -0.59 14.38 -1.89
C LYS A 160 0.35 13.19 -1.90
N MET A 161 0.03 12.13 -1.15
CA MET A 161 0.80 10.87 -1.14
C MET A 161 0.92 10.29 -2.57
N GLU A 162 -0.17 10.23 -3.33
CA GLU A 162 -0.13 9.73 -4.71
C GLU A 162 0.67 10.63 -5.65
N GLU A 163 0.56 11.95 -5.50
CA GLU A 163 1.36 12.90 -6.28
C GLU A 163 2.86 12.72 -6.03
N GLU A 164 3.27 12.52 -4.77
CA GLU A 164 4.67 12.22 -4.43
C GLU A 164 5.13 10.88 -5.02
N ILE A 165 4.29 9.83 -4.97
CA ILE A 165 4.61 8.53 -5.59
C ILE A 165 4.82 8.68 -7.10
N ILE A 166 3.94 9.41 -7.78
CA ILE A 166 4.04 9.62 -9.24
C ILE A 166 5.31 10.41 -9.59
N LYS A 167 5.65 11.45 -8.82
CA LYS A 167 6.89 12.23 -9.01
C LYS A 167 8.13 11.35 -8.82
N TRP A 168 8.20 10.62 -7.71
CA TRP A 168 9.30 9.71 -7.39
C TRP A 168 9.47 8.63 -8.47
N ALA A 169 8.37 8.07 -8.95
CA ALA A 169 8.36 7.09 -10.02
C ALA A 169 8.81 7.61 -11.40
N GLY A 170 8.78 8.93 -11.61
CA GLY A 170 9.32 9.57 -12.82
C GLY A 170 10.77 9.14 -13.12
N GLY A 171 11.54 8.77 -12.09
CA GLY A 171 12.90 8.25 -12.20
C GLY A 171 13.05 6.76 -12.58
N GLY A 172 11.99 6.11 -13.09
CA GLY A 172 12.04 4.70 -13.51
C GLY A 172 11.89 3.68 -12.38
N LYS A 173 11.43 4.12 -11.19
CA LYS A 173 11.18 3.27 -10.03
C LYS A 173 9.89 2.46 -10.19
N ARG A 174 9.83 1.29 -9.55
CA ARG A 174 8.67 0.37 -9.61
C ARG A 174 7.68 0.69 -8.51
N TRP A 175 6.41 0.85 -8.86
CA TRP A 175 5.39 1.18 -7.87
C TRP A 175 3.99 0.74 -8.30
N VAL A 176 3.10 0.61 -7.31
CA VAL A 176 1.66 0.39 -7.49
C VAL A 176 0.91 1.21 -6.44
N VAL A 177 -0.10 1.96 -6.87
CA VAL A 177 -1.10 2.54 -5.95
C VAL A 177 -2.38 1.75 -6.06
N VAL A 178 -2.91 1.30 -4.93
CA VAL A 178 -4.19 0.59 -4.84
C VAL A 178 -5.23 1.55 -4.29
N ARG A 179 -6.28 1.84 -5.06
CA ARG A 179 -7.43 2.64 -4.61
C ARG A 179 -8.61 1.72 -4.29
N PRO A 180 -8.76 1.25 -3.03
CA PRO A 180 -9.96 0.54 -2.63
C PRO A 180 -11.15 1.50 -2.53
N SER A 181 -12.32 0.99 -2.87
CA SER A 181 -13.60 1.52 -2.41
C SER A 181 -13.81 1.32 -0.90
N LEU A 182 -14.99 1.67 -0.40
CA LEU A 182 -15.31 1.55 1.02
C LEU A 182 -14.95 0.17 1.60
N LEU A 183 -13.99 0.17 2.52
CA LEU A 183 -13.56 -1.03 3.22
C LEU A 183 -14.57 -1.37 4.32
N VAL A 184 -14.95 -2.64 4.35
CA VAL A 184 -15.87 -3.20 5.35
C VAL A 184 -15.23 -4.47 5.90
N ASP A 185 -15.34 -4.68 7.22
CA ASP A 185 -14.88 -5.91 7.91
C ASP A 185 -15.53 -7.16 7.35
N GLY A 186 -15.15 -8.39 7.74
CA GLY A 186 -15.91 -9.64 7.51
C GLY A 186 -15.37 -10.56 6.41
N GLU A 187 -15.96 -11.75 6.31
CA GLU A 187 -15.53 -12.78 5.34
C GLU A 187 -15.66 -12.23 3.92
N GLY A 188 -14.54 -12.23 3.19
CA GLY A 188 -14.55 -11.83 1.80
C GLY A 188 -15.09 -12.95 0.90
N LYS A 189 -15.49 -12.56 -0.30
CA LYS A 189 -16.18 -13.46 -1.24
C LYS A 189 -15.46 -13.46 -2.59
N LYS A 190 -15.01 -14.64 -3.02
CA LYS A 190 -14.36 -14.83 -4.34
C LYS A 190 -15.31 -14.42 -5.47
N GLY A 191 -14.76 -13.80 -6.52
CA GLY A 191 -15.52 -13.40 -7.73
C GLY A 191 -16.32 -12.11 -7.60
N VAL A 192 -16.48 -11.54 -6.40
CA VAL A 192 -17.20 -10.28 -6.20
C VAL A 192 -16.31 -9.05 -6.48
N VAL A 193 -14.99 -9.20 -6.25
CA VAL A 193 -14.00 -8.13 -6.44
C VAL A 193 -13.65 -7.88 -7.90
N ARG A 194 -14.01 -6.67 -8.38
CA ARG A 194 -13.64 -6.16 -9.70
C ARG A 194 -12.44 -5.23 -9.56
N VAL A 195 -11.48 -5.42 -10.47
CA VAL A 195 -10.27 -4.61 -10.55
C VAL A 195 -10.28 -3.89 -11.90
N GLY A 196 -10.08 -2.59 -11.87
CA GLY A 196 -9.80 -1.75 -13.03
C GLY A 196 -8.41 -1.11 -12.89
N TRP A 197 -7.93 -0.49 -13.96
CA TRP A 197 -6.59 0.08 -14.00
C TRP A 197 -6.63 1.50 -14.54
N GLU A 198 -5.76 2.34 -13.99
CA GLU A 198 -5.50 3.70 -14.46
C GLU A 198 -3.98 3.85 -14.67
N ILE A 199 -3.57 4.15 -15.90
CA ILE A 199 -2.17 4.45 -16.20
C ILE A 199 -1.95 5.94 -15.95
N PRO A 200 -1.13 6.37 -14.98
CA PRO A 200 -0.87 7.79 -14.77
C PRO A 200 -0.17 8.36 -16.00
N VAL A 201 -0.77 9.36 -16.64
CA VAL A 201 -0.10 10.04 -17.77
C VAL A 201 0.79 11.11 -17.18
N VAL A 202 2.10 10.98 -17.37
CA VAL A 202 3.04 12.08 -17.11
C VAL A 202 2.89 13.05 -18.29
N GLY A 203 2.09 14.11 -18.10
CA GLY A 203 1.72 15.04 -19.17
C GLY A 203 0.54 14.56 -20.02
N GLU A 204 -0.67 14.89 -19.58
CA GLU A 204 -1.99 14.92 -20.26
C GLU A 204 -2.52 13.77 -21.17
N SER A 205 -3.85 13.58 -21.03
CA SER A 205 -4.85 12.82 -21.84
C SER A 205 -4.99 11.29 -21.66
N SER A 206 -5.81 10.97 -20.65
CA SER A 206 -6.85 9.93 -20.54
C SER A 206 -7.11 8.89 -21.65
N GLY A 207 -7.19 7.63 -21.20
CA GLY A 207 -8.07 6.59 -21.73
C GLY A 207 -8.36 5.52 -20.65
N LEU A 208 -9.62 5.07 -20.52
CA LEU A 208 -9.96 3.81 -19.82
C LEU A 208 -9.61 2.67 -20.77
N GLY A 209 -8.42 2.07 -20.61
CA GLY A 209 -8.01 0.93 -21.42
C GLY A 209 -8.77 -0.33 -21.02
N LYS A 210 -9.55 -0.91 -21.95
CA LYS A 210 -9.91 -2.32 -21.91
C LYS A 210 -8.68 -3.15 -22.34
N ASN A 211 -8.43 -4.23 -21.62
CA ASN A 211 -7.51 -5.34 -21.90
C ASN A 211 -6.53 -5.18 -23.07
N GLY A 212 -5.23 -5.20 -22.74
CA GLY A 212 -4.18 -5.62 -23.66
C GLY A 212 -3.10 -4.58 -23.89
N GLY A 213 -1.89 -4.85 -23.41
CA GLY A 213 -0.70 -4.11 -23.79
C GLY A 213 0.55 -4.61 -23.07
N LYS A 214 1.33 -5.45 -23.75
CA LYS A 214 2.66 -5.92 -23.31
C LYS A 214 3.56 -4.73 -22.95
N GLY A 215 3.68 -4.44 -21.66
CA GLY A 215 4.57 -3.40 -21.09
C GLY A 215 4.36 -3.14 -19.59
N GLU A 216 3.81 -4.12 -18.86
CA GLU A 216 3.06 -3.94 -17.60
C GLU A 216 3.91 -3.72 -16.33
N ASP A 217 5.24 -3.85 -16.36
CA ASP A 217 6.00 -3.92 -15.09
C ASP A 217 6.35 -2.59 -14.43
N ARG A 218 6.05 -1.46 -15.07
CA ARG A 218 6.72 -0.20 -14.73
C ARG A 218 5.85 0.87 -14.08
N LYS A 219 4.54 0.97 -14.32
CA LYS A 219 3.72 2.11 -13.83
C LYS A 219 2.23 1.77 -13.81
N GLU A 220 1.64 1.47 -12.64
CA GLU A 220 0.22 1.14 -12.56
C GLU A 220 -0.48 1.74 -11.33
N ILE A 221 -1.63 2.39 -11.54
CA ILE A 221 -2.61 2.66 -10.48
C ILE A 221 -3.72 1.62 -10.64
N GLY A 222 -3.81 0.69 -9.69
CA GLY A 222 -4.91 -0.26 -9.61
C GLY A 222 -6.11 0.37 -8.92
N HIS A 223 -7.25 0.39 -9.61
CA HIS A 223 -8.54 0.69 -8.99
C HIS A 223 -9.21 -0.62 -8.60
N ILE A 224 -9.60 -0.76 -7.35
CA ILE A 224 -10.46 -1.87 -6.96
C ILE A 224 -11.86 -1.29 -6.77
N ILE A 225 -12.72 -1.52 -7.77
CA ILE A 225 -14.14 -1.16 -7.67
C ILE A 225 -14.85 -2.35 -7.03
N THR A 226 -15.07 -2.30 -5.72
CA THR A 226 -16.01 -3.23 -5.08
C THR A 226 -16.83 -2.66 -3.95
N GLY A 227 -18.14 -2.92 -4.00
CA GLY A 227 -18.98 -3.02 -2.81
C GLY A 227 -18.72 -4.29 -1.98
N ALA A 228 -17.46 -4.74 -1.82
CA ALA A 228 -17.10 -5.94 -1.05
C ALA A 228 -15.63 -5.86 -0.62
N ARG A 229 -15.35 -5.65 0.67
CA ARG A 229 -15.17 -6.69 1.72
C ARG A 229 -13.98 -7.59 1.38
N LEU A 230 -12.85 -7.31 2.01
CA LEU A 230 -11.52 -7.86 1.69
C LEU A 230 -11.42 -9.34 2.10
N GLU A 231 -11.07 -10.24 1.16
CA GLU A 231 -10.45 -11.54 1.45
C GLU A 231 -9.14 -11.71 0.68
N ASN A 232 -8.36 -12.66 1.19
CA ASN A 232 -7.30 -13.51 0.63
C ASN A 232 -7.25 -13.65 -0.91
N GLY A 233 -8.38 -13.67 -1.61
CA GLY A 233 -8.42 -13.71 -3.08
C GLY A 233 -7.99 -12.41 -3.79
N SER A 234 -8.26 -11.25 -3.21
CA SER A 234 -7.81 -9.94 -3.74
C SER A 234 -6.32 -9.73 -3.54
N LEU A 235 -5.76 -10.34 -2.50
CA LEU A 235 -4.34 -10.32 -2.20
C LEU A 235 -3.57 -11.40 -2.95
N ARG A 236 -4.18 -12.54 -3.31
CA ARG A 236 -3.66 -13.42 -4.38
C ARG A 236 -3.73 -12.79 -5.75
N LYS A 237 -4.68 -11.88 -6.01
CA LYS A 237 -4.63 -11.03 -7.21
C LYS A 237 -3.52 -9.99 -7.08
N LEU A 238 -3.28 -9.38 -5.91
CA LEU A 238 -2.12 -8.50 -5.70
C LEU A 238 -0.78 -9.26 -5.75
N SER A 239 -0.71 -10.51 -5.29
CA SER A 239 0.46 -11.38 -5.38
C SER A 239 0.64 -11.92 -6.80
N ARG A 240 -0.44 -12.30 -7.51
CA ARG A 240 -0.41 -12.59 -8.95
C ARG A 240 -0.16 -11.34 -9.80
N MET A 241 -0.53 -10.14 -9.34
CA MET A 241 -0.16 -8.83 -9.91
C MET A 241 1.30 -8.49 -9.57
N ALA A 242 1.86 -9.06 -8.50
CA ALA A 242 3.29 -8.98 -8.22
C ALA A 242 4.09 -10.03 -9.01
N GLU A 243 3.56 -11.25 -9.20
CA GLU A 243 4.16 -12.38 -9.94
C GLU A 243 4.07 -12.22 -11.45
N ARG A 244 2.93 -11.78 -12.01
CA ARG A 244 2.83 -11.40 -13.43
C ARG A 244 3.74 -10.22 -13.78
N VAL A 245 4.04 -9.38 -12.79
CA VAL A 245 4.98 -8.26 -12.89
C VAL A 245 6.42 -8.63 -12.49
N SER A 246 6.66 -9.86 -12.03
CA SER A 246 8.00 -10.38 -11.70
C SER A 246 8.58 -11.30 -12.77
N GLY A 247 7.99 -11.35 -13.97
CA GLY A 247 8.54 -12.10 -15.10
C GLY A 247 8.74 -13.60 -14.84
N LYS A 248 7.78 -14.28 -14.20
CA LYS A 248 7.79 -15.75 -14.11
C LYS A 248 6.99 -16.47 -15.21
N ASP A 249 6.71 -15.77 -16.31
CA ASP A 249 6.39 -16.40 -17.59
C ASP A 249 7.59 -16.22 -18.53
N VAL A 250 8.61 -17.07 -18.32
CA VAL A 250 9.55 -17.47 -19.36
C VAL A 250 9.13 -18.88 -19.79
N LEU A 251 8.13 -18.92 -20.67
CA LEU A 251 8.33 -19.40 -22.04
C LEU A 251 7.91 -18.28 -22.99
#